data_AF-A0A9W7FUR2-F1
#
_entry.id   AF-A0A9W7FUR2-F1
#
_cell.length_a   1.000
_cell.length_b   1.000
_cell.length_c   1.000
_cell.angle_alpha   90.00
_cell.angle_beta   90.00
_cell.angle_gamma   90.00
#
_symmetry.space_group_name_H-M   'P 1'
#
loop_
_entity.id
_entity.type
_entity.pdbx_description
1 polymer ?
#
loop_
_entity_poly.entity_id
_entity_poly.type
_entity_poly.pdbx_seq_one_letter_code
_entity_poly.pdbx_strand_id
1 'polypeptide(L)'
;MSPRSIHPLVRDLYKRALTIGVDYPLGLPYVRRTWKSALRSPTSKGFMGEDAPKPFYVEGKGYNEKLIMKSVARGRFFLKEMIGVIQLRKYRALKERYGDDSKNFDDIQRLEDKWKEES
;
A
#
# COMPACT_ATOMS: atom_id res chain seq x y z
N MET A 1 -27.91 -9.61 22.09
CA MET A 1 -27.16 -8.47 21.53
C MET A 1 -26.15 -9.03 20.52
N SER A 2 -26.38 -8.94 19.20
CA SER A 2 -25.36 -9.38 18.24
C SER A 2 -24.18 -8.39 18.27
N PRO A 3 -22.91 -8.84 18.15
CA PRO A 3 -21.79 -7.93 18.06
C PRO A 3 -21.99 -7.08 16.80
N ARG A 4 -22.03 -5.73 16.96
CA ARG A 4 -22.13 -4.79 15.84
C ARG A 4 -21.08 -5.13 14.78
N SER A 5 -21.51 -5.80 13.70
CA SER A 5 -20.61 -6.27 12.66
C SER A 5 -20.10 -5.07 11.88
N ILE A 6 -18.77 -4.90 11.79
CA ILE A 6 -18.16 -3.88 10.93
C ILE A 6 -18.60 -4.12 9.47
N HIS A 7 -18.86 -3.06 8.72
CA HIS A 7 -19.30 -3.18 7.34
C HIS A 7 -18.29 -4.03 6.51
N PRO A 8 -18.73 -5.00 5.69
CA PRO A 8 -17.83 -5.88 4.95
C PRO A 8 -16.79 -5.14 4.09
N LEU A 9 -17.18 -4.02 3.47
CA LEU A 9 -16.28 -3.19 2.66
C LEU A 9 -15.18 -2.52 3.50
N VAL A 10 -15.50 -2.11 4.74
CA VAL A 10 -14.51 -1.55 5.67
C VAL A 10 -13.54 -2.63 6.12
N ARG A 11 -14.05 -3.84 6.37
CA ARG A 11 -13.22 -4.99 6.72
C ARG A 11 -12.25 -5.34 5.60
N ASP A 12 -12.71 -5.39 4.35
CA ASP A 12 -11.88 -5.62 3.17
C ASP A 12 -10.79 -4.54 3.03
N LEU A 13 -11.18 -3.27 3.12
CA LEU A 13 -10.24 -2.16 3.07
C LEU A 13 -9.14 -2.26 4.14
N TYR A 14 -9.53 -2.57 5.38
CA TYR A 14 -8.58 -2.77 6.48
C TYR A 14 -7.60 -3.92 6.21
N LYS A 15 -8.07 -5.05 5.69
CA LYS A 15 -7.20 -6.18 5.33
C LYS A 15 -6.17 -5.79 4.27
N ARG A 16 -6.59 -5.07 3.23
CA ARG A 16 -5.68 -4.58 2.18
C ARG A 16 -4.61 -3.64 2.73
N ALA A 17 -5.02 -2.72 3.63
CA ALA A 17 -4.08 -1.83 4.30
C ALA A 17 -3.03 -2.60 5.11
N LEU A 18 -3.41 -3.69 5.79
CA LEU A 18 -2.45 -4.55 6.49
C LEU A 18 -1.48 -5.25 5.54
N THR A 19 -1.94 -5.72 4.38
CA THR A 19 -1.05 -6.33 3.38
C THR A 19 0.02 -5.35 2.91
N ILE A 20 -0.37 -4.12 2.57
CA ILE A 20 0.56 -3.06 2.16
C ILE A 20 1.44 -2.61 3.33
N GLY A 21 0.89 -2.65 4.55
CA GLY A 21 1.58 -2.26 5.77
C GLY A 21 2.84 -3.05 6.09
N VAL A 22 3.01 -4.25 5.52
CA VAL A 22 4.23 -5.05 5.64
C VAL A 22 5.43 -4.33 5.04
N ASP A 23 5.24 -3.70 3.87
CA ASP A 23 6.27 -2.94 3.15
C ASP A 23 6.30 -1.45 3.55
N TYR A 24 5.47 -1.02 4.50
CA TYR A 24 5.40 0.38 4.91
C TYR A 24 6.65 0.79 5.70
N PRO A 25 7.21 2.00 5.52
CA PRO A 25 8.46 2.41 6.18
C PRO A 25 8.46 2.31 7.71
N LEU A 26 7.31 2.56 8.35
CA LEU A 26 7.15 2.45 9.81
C LEU A 26 6.63 1.07 10.26
N GLY A 27 6.49 0.14 9.32
CA GLY A 27 6.09 -1.23 9.53
C GLY A 27 4.59 -1.47 9.80
N LEU A 28 4.23 -2.75 9.79
CA LEU A 28 2.87 -3.23 10.00
C LEU A 28 2.25 -2.80 11.35
N PRO A 29 2.98 -2.77 12.49
CA PRO A 29 2.40 -2.36 13.77
C PRO A 29 1.85 -0.92 13.72
N TYR A 30 2.58 -0.01 13.06
CA TYR A 30 2.16 1.38 12.88
C TYR A 30 0.87 1.48 12.05
N VAL A 31 0.84 0.81 10.90
CA VAL A 31 -0.33 0.79 10.00
C VAL A 31 -1.55 0.19 10.70
N ARG A 32 -1.35 -0.92 11.43
CA ARG A 32 -2.43 -1.57 12.19
C ARG A 32 -3.05 -0.62 13.22
N ARG A 33 -2.23 0.07 14.02
CA ARG A 33 -2.71 1.01 15.06
C ARG A 33 -3.46 2.19 14.44
N THR A 34 -2.86 2.83 13.43
CA THR A 34 -3.41 4.03 12.79
C THR A 34 -4.72 3.74 12.07
N TRP A 35 -4.79 2.68 11.25
CA TRP A 35 -6.01 2.32 10.52
C TRP A 35 -7.12 1.81 11.43
N LYS A 36 -6.79 1.03 12.46
CA LYS A 36 -7.78 0.58 13.44
C LYS A 36 -8.40 1.77 14.19
N SER A 37 -7.59 2.78 14.51
CA SER A 37 -8.07 4.03 15.11
C SER A 37 -8.95 4.82 14.13
N ALA A 38 -8.46 5.03 12.90
CA ALA A 38 -9.13 5.80 11.86
C ALA A 38 -10.50 5.25 11.45
N LEU A 39 -10.63 3.93 11.35
CA LEU A 39 -11.87 3.28 10.91
C LEU A 39 -12.90 3.10 12.04
N ARG A 40 -12.47 3.13 13.31
CA ARG A 40 -13.36 2.93 14.46
C ARG A 40 -13.78 4.22 15.15
N SER A 41 -12.96 5.26 15.10
CA SER A 41 -13.21 6.47 15.88
C SER A 41 -14.05 7.46 15.06
N PRO A 42 -15.18 7.95 15.58
CA PRO A 42 -16.00 8.94 14.89
C PRO A 42 -15.32 10.32 14.77
N THR A 43 -14.29 10.59 15.57
CA THR A 43 -13.64 11.90 15.62
C THR A 43 -12.17 11.83 15.20
N SER A 44 -11.67 10.66 14.79
CA SER A 44 -10.25 10.60 14.41
C SER A 44 -10.05 11.35 13.10
N LYS A 45 -9.40 12.51 13.21
CA LYS A 45 -8.55 13.05 12.14
C LYS A 45 -7.43 12.03 11.93
N GLY A 46 -7.70 10.98 11.15
CA GLY A 46 -6.68 9.99 10.81
C GLY A 46 -5.55 10.61 9.98
N PHE A 47 -4.75 9.77 9.33
CA PHE A 47 -3.65 10.16 8.42
C PHE A 47 -4.07 11.05 7.21
N MET A 48 -5.35 11.43 7.12
CA MET A 48 -5.97 12.12 5.98
C MET A 48 -6.36 13.58 6.24
N GLY A 49 -5.93 14.16 7.38
CA GLY A 49 -6.09 15.59 7.65
C GLY A 49 -7.55 16.04 7.80
N GLU A 50 -7.81 17.32 7.50
CA GLU A 50 -9.15 17.93 7.54
C GLU A 50 -10.13 17.27 6.54
N ASP A 51 -9.58 16.71 5.46
CA ASP A 51 -10.28 15.96 4.42
C ASP A 51 -10.52 14.49 4.77
N ALA A 52 -10.18 14.07 5.99
CA ALA A 52 -10.40 12.71 6.43
C ALA A 52 -11.85 12.31 6.16
N PRO A 53 -12.10 11.10 5.62
CA PRO A 53 -13.46 10.65 5.36
C PRO A 53 -14.28 10.82 6.62
N LYS A 54 -15.33 11.66 6.54
CA LYS A 54 -16.25 11.94 7.64
C LYS A 54 -16.64 10.63 8.30
N PRO A 55 -16.77 10.60 9.63
CA PRO A 55 -16.99 9.37 10.34
C PRO A 55 -18.12 8.56 9.73
N PHE A 56 -17.81 7.29 9.51
CA PHE A 56 -18.75 6.28 9.05
C PHE A 56 -19.99 6.18 9.95
N TYR A 57 -19.85 6.65 11.19
CA TYR A 57 -20.88 6.71 12.21
C TYR A 57 -21.35 8.15 12.41
N VAL A 58 -22.65 8.35 12.21
CA VAL A 58 -23.38 9.50 12.76
C VAL A 58 -24.14 8.97 13.98
N GLU A 59 -23.87 9.55 15.15
CA GLU A 59 -24.56 9.18 16.39
C GLU A 59 -26.08 9.26 16.20
N GLY A 60 -26.81 8.19 16.52
CA GLY A 60 -28.28 8.13 16.39
C GLY A 60 -28.87 7.95 14.99
N LYS A 61 -28.09 7.94 13.89
CA LYS A 61 -28.62 7.82 12.51
C LYS A 61 -28.25 6.54 11.75
N GLY A 62 -27.51 5.62 12.37
CA GLY A 62 -27.04 4.41 11.69
C GLY A 62 -26.02 4.73 10.58
N TYR A 63 -25.62 3.70 9.83
CA TYR A 63 -24.65 3.85 8.74
C TYR A 63 -25.31 4.41 7.47
N ASN A 64 -24.74 5.44 6.88
CA ASN A 64 -25.15 5.89 5.54
C ASN A 64 -24.31 5.19 4.47
N GLU A 65 -24.89 4.20 3.79
CA GLU A 65 -24.22 3.37 2.78
C GLU A 65 -23.48 4.19 1.71
N LYS A 66 -24.01 5.36 1.30
CA LYS A 66 -23.34 6.22 0.32
C LYS A 66 -22.03 6.79 0.86
N LEU A 67 -22.00 7.19 2.13
CA LEU A 67 -20.77 7.68 2.78
C LEU A 67 -19.77 6.54 2.99
N ILE A 68 -20.28 5.33 3.27
CA ILE A 68 -19.48 4.11 3.37
C ILE A 68 -18.72 3.88 2.07
N MET A 69 -19.46 3.79 0.97
CA MET A 69 -18.92 3.53 -0.35
C MET A 69 -17.93 4.62 -0.78
N LYS A 70 -18.29 5.90 -0.62
CA LYS A 70 -17.42 7.03 -0.99
C LYS A 70 -16.09 7.00 -0.23
N SER A 71 -16.15 6.77 1.08
CA SER A 71 -14.96 6.72 1.93
C SER A 71 -14.10 5.50 1.64
N VAL A 72 -14.71 4.33 1.39
CA VAL A 72 -13.98 3.11 1.00
C VAL A 72 -13.32 3.28 -0.36
N ALA A 73 -14.02 3.88 -1.34
CA ALA A 73 -13.46 4.16 -2.66
C ALA A 73 -12.22 5.05 -2.56
N ARG A 74 -12.31 6.12 -1.75
CA ARG A 74 -11.16 7.01 -1.48
C ARG A 74 -10.02 6.26 -0.81
N GLY A 75 -10.29 5.46 0.22
CA GLY A 75 -9.26 4.64 0.87
C GLY A 75 -8.58 3.66 -0.09
N ARG A 76 -9.34 3.01 -0.98
CA ARG A 76 -8.80 2.12 -2.01
C ARG A 76 -7.90 2.83 -3.01
N PHE A 77 -8.24 4.06 -3.41
CA PHE A 77 -7.39 4.88 -4.26
C PHE A 77 -6.03 5.13 -3.62
N PHE A 78 -6.00 5.61 -2.38
CA PHE A 78 -4.73 5.84 -1.66
C PHE A 78 -3.89 4.57 -1.48
N LEU A 79 -4.52 3.42 -1.22
CA LEU A 79 -3.80 2.15 -1.15
C LEU A 79 -3.14 1.78 -2.48
N LYS A 80 -3.76 2.08 -3.64
CA LYS A 80 -3.14 1.87 -4.96
C LYS A 80 -1.92 2.77 -5.16
N GLU A 81 -2.02 4.04 -4.77
CA GLU A 81 -0.89 4.98 -4.82
C GLU A 81 0.27 4.48 -3.95
N MET A 82 -0.02 4.01 -2.74
CA MET A 82 1.00 3.44 -1.86
C MET A 82 1.69 2.21 -2.48
N ILE A 83 0.93 1.32 -3.12
CA ILE A 83 1.49 0.18 -3.85
C ILE A 83 2.43 0.67 -4.95
N GLY A 84 2.00 1.66 -5.75
CA GLY A 84 2.81 2.23 -6.81
C GLY A 84 4.15 2.80 -6.29
N VAL A 85 4.12 3.54 -5.18
CA VAL A 85 5.34 4.09 -4.55
C VAL A 85 6.26 2.97 -4.04
N ILE A 86 5.72 1.93 -3.40
CA ILE A 86 6.48 0.77 -2.94
C ILE A 86 7.14 0.06 -4.13
N GLN A 87 6.39 -0.17 -5.21
CA GLN A 87 6.90 -0.78 -6.45
C GLN A 87 7.99 0.07 -7.10
N LEU A 88 7.81 1.38 -7.20
CA LEU A 88 8.82 2.33 -7.69
C LEU A 88 10.10 2.26 -6.89
N ARG A 89 10.01 2.20 -5.56
CA ARG A 89 11.18 2.05 -4.70
C ARG A 89 11.89 0.71 -4.92
N LYS A 90 11.13 -0.39 -5.03
CA LYS A 90 11.67 -1.73 -5.34
C LYS A 90 12.36 -1.74 -6.70
N TYR A 91 11.75 -1.13 -7.72
CA TYR A 91 12.32 -0.99 -9.05
C TYR A 91 13.62 -0.16 -9.06
N ARG A 92 13.67 0.98 -8.35
CA ARG A 92 14.90 1.79 -8.26
C ARG A 92 16.06 0.99 -7.67
N ALA A 93 15.81 0.22 -6.61
CA ALA A 93 16.82 -0.64 -6.01
C ALA A 93 17.28 -1.77 -6.96
N LEU A 94 16.36 -2.32 -7.75
CA LEU A 94 16.70 -3.33 -8.76
C LEU A 94 17.53 -2.72 -9.90
N LYS A 95 17.12 -1.55 -10.41
CA LYS A 95 17.82 -0.82 -11.47
C LYS A 95 19.22 -0.39 -11.05
N GLU A 96 19.44 -0.04 -9.79
CA GLU A 96 20.79 0.27 -9.28
C GLU A 96 21.72 -0.95 -9.35
N ARG A 97 21.21 -2.15 -9.07
CA ARG A 97 22.00 -3.39 -9.03
C ARG A 97 22.20 -4.03 -10.40
N TYR A 98 21.20 -3.92 -11.27
CA TYR A 98 21.14 -4.68 -12.52
C TYR A 98 20.88 -3.81 -13.75
N GLY A 99 20.78 -2.48 -13.60
CA GLY A 99 20.42 -1.59 -14.71
C GLY A 99 21.55 -1.24 -15.67
N ASP A 100 22.72 -1.87 -15.52
CA ASP A 100 23.86 -1.72 -16.42
C ASP A 100 24.00 -2.98 -17.30
N ASP A 101 22.98 -3.22 -18.14
CA ASP A 101 22.97 -4.36 -19.09
C ASP A 101 24.06 -4.23 -20.16
N SER A 102 24.65 -3.03 -20.36
CA SER A 102 25.80 -2.81 -21.25
C SER A 102 27.03 -3.61 -20.84
N LYS A 103 27.27 -3.78 -19.53
CA LYS A 103 28.42 -4.56 -19.06
C LYS A 103 28.30 -6.04 -19.39
N ASN A 104 27.08 -6.60 -19.39
CA ASN A 104 26.88 -8.01 -19.75
C ASN A 104 27.22 -8.29 -21.21
N PHE A 105 26.90 -7.39 -22.14
CA PHE A 105 27.21 -7.60 -23.56
C PHE A 105 28.72 -7.57 -23.82
N ASP A 106 29.41 -6.55 -23.29
CA ASP A 106 30.86 -6.41 -23.42
C ASP A 106 31.62 -7.55 -22.71
N ASP A 107 31.12 -8.03 -21.57
CA ASP A 107 31.72 -9.14 -20.84
C ASP A 107 31.51 -10.49 -21.55
N ILE A 108 30.36 -10.71 -22.20
CA ILE A 108 30.13 -11.89 -23.05
C ILE A 108 31.08 -11.86 -24.25
N GLN A 109 31.21 -10.71 -24.92
CA GLN A 109 32.10 -10.56 -26.08
C GLN A 109 33.56 -10.87 -25.70
N ARG A 110 34.03 -10.35 -24.57
CA ARG A 110 35.38 -10.63 -24.04
C ARG A 110 35.62 -12.09 -23.72
N LEU A 111 34.61 -12.78 -23.17
CA LEU A 111 34.72 -14.21 -22.87
C LEU A 111 34.78 -15.04 -24.16
N GLU A 112 33.98 -14.70 -25.17
CA GLU A 112 34.02 -15.37 -26.48
C GLU A 112 35.36 -15.17 -27.20
N ASP A 113 35.93 -13.96 -27.15
CA ASP A 113 37.23 -13.66 -27.76
C ASP A 113 38.36 -14.43 -27.05
N LYS A 114 38.34 -14.48 -25.71
CA LYS A 114 39.31 -15.26 -24.92
C LYS A 114 39.26 -16.76 -25.24
N TRP A 115 38.07 -17.33 -25.39
CA TRP A 115 37.91 -18.74 -25.75
C TRP A 115 38.46 -19.08 -27.15
N LYS A 116 38.38 -18.12 -28.09
CA LYS A 116 38.94 -18.28 -29.45
C LYS A 116 40.46 -18.17 -29.50
N GLU A 117 41.07 -17.42 -28.59
CA GLU A 117 42.53 -17.31 -28.48
C GLU A 117 43.16 -18.55 -27.81
N GLU A 118 42.41 -19.25 -26.94
CA GLU A 118 42.87 -20.44 -26.21
C GLU A 118 42.61 -21.77 -26.94
N SER A 119 41.92 -21.78 -28.09
CA SER A 119 41.58 -22.96 -28.92
C SER A 119 42.44 -23.05 -30.18
#